data_AF-A0AAU9K620-F1
#
_entry.id   AF-A0AAU9K620-F1
#
_cell.length_a   1.000
_cell.length_b   1.000
_cell.length_c   1.000
_cell.angle_alpha   90.00
_cell.angle_beta   90.00
_cell.angle_gamma   90.00
#
_symmetry.space_group_name_H-M   'P 1'
#
loop_
_entity.id
_entity.type
_entity.pdbx_description
1 polymer ?
#
loop_
_entity_poly.entity_id
_entity_poly.type
_entity_poly.pdbx_seq_one_letter_code
_entity_poly.pdbx_strand_id
1 'polypeptide(L)'
;MEISEEEINRLRKEVDHWKSLYFQSLQRNQDLEAQLGTGYKERKPPSHERPYPSRQEDRRQEDRRQEDRRQEDRRSSPPKNKTGPKYIKKQDHQLDQIKNKLRLACSNNDKALLIEAINEAEEAGMNDIDHAKRKLNSLR
;
A
#
# COMPACT_ATOMS: atom_id res chain seq x y z
N MET A 1 18.23 -67.96 -20.14
CA MET A 1 18.49 -66.51 -20.09
C MET A 1 19.12 -66.22 -18.75
N GLU A 2 20.45 -66.19 -18.71
CA GLU A 2 21.18 -65.81 -17.51
C GLU A 2 21.21 -64.28 -17.48
N ILE A 3 20.67 -63.69 -16.42
CA ILE A 3 20.73 -62.24 -16.20
C ILE A 3 22.18 -61.93 -15.85
N SER A 4 22.80 -61.00 -16.58
CA SER A 4 24.19 -60.62 -16.32
C SER A 4 24.32 -59.94 -14.95
N GLU A 5 25.47 -60.13 -14.28
CA GLU A 5 25.75 -59.48 -13.00
C GLU A 5 25.69 -57.94 -13.10
N GLU A 6 25.98 -57.39 -14.28
CA GLU A 6 25.86 -55.96 -14.58
C GLU A 6 24.40 -55.48 -14.52
N GLU A 7 23.47 -56.28 -15.05
CA GLU A 7 22.05 -55.95 -15.04
C GLU A 7 21.46 -56.07 -13.63
N ILE A 8 21.91 -57.06 -12.85
CA ILE A 8 21.57 -57.17 -11.41
C ILE A 8 22.06 -55.93 -10.66
N ASN A 9 23.28 -55.47 -10.91
CA ASN A 9 23.85 -54.30 -10.25
C ASN A 9 23.15 -53.00 -10.65
N ARG A 10 22.73 -52.88 -11.92
CA ARG A 10 21.93 -51.76 -12.39
C ARG A 10 20.58 -51.71 -11.69
N LEU A 11 19.86 -52.83 -11.63
CA LEU A 11 18.56 -52.91 -10.97
C LEU A 11 18.66 -52.61 -9.47
N ARG A 12 19.73 -53.06 -8.80
CA ARG A 12 19.99 -52.70 -7.39
C ARG A 12 20.12 -51.19 -7.20
N LYS A 13 20.88 -50.51 -8.07
CA LYS A 13 21.03 -49.05 -8.03
C LYS A 13 19.70 -48.33 -8.29
N GLU A 14 18.89 -48.82 -9.22
CA GLU A 14 17.57 -48.25 -9.49
C GLU A 14 16.63 -48.43 -8.30
N VAL A 15 16.61 -49.61 -7.67
CA VAL A 15 15.84 -49.86 -6.45
C VAL A 15 16.27 -48.93 -5.30
N ASP A 16 17.57 -48.75 -5.10
CA ASP A 16 18.08 -47.86 -4.06
C ASP A 16 17.76 -46.39 -4.34
N HIS A 17 17.79 -45.98 -5.62
CA HIS A 17 17.36 -44.66 -6.06
C HIS A 17 15.87 -44.43 -5.74
N TRP A 18 15.00 -45.37 -6.10
CA TRP A 18 13.56 -45.26 -5.82
C TRP A 18 13.24 -45.32 -4.32
N LYS A 19 13.96 -46.13 -3.54
CA LYS A 19 13.85 -46.12 -2.07
C LYS A 19 14.20 -44.75 -1.50
N SER A 20 15.32 -44.16 -1.95
CA SER A 20 15.73 -42.83 -1.51
C SER A 20 14.67 -41.77 -1.82
N LEU A 21 14.12 -41.76 -3.04
CA LEU A 21 13.03 -40.85 -3.43
C LEU A 21 11.77 -41.08 -2.59
N TYR A 22 11.39 -42.34 -2.35
CA TYR A 22 10.22 -42.67 -1.53
C TYR A 22 10.39 -42.16 -0.10
N PHE A 23 11.53 -42.41 0.54
CA PHE A 23 11.78 -41.94 1.91
C PHE A 23 11.88 -40.41 1.99
N GLN A 24 12.45 -39.76 0.97
CA GLN A 24 12.48 -38.30 0.90
C GLN A 24 11.06 -37.70 0.79
N SER A 25 10.19 -38.32 -0.01
CA SER A 25 8.78 -37.94 -0.12
C SER A 25 8.03 -38.17 1.19
N LEU A 26 8.26 -39.31 1.85
CA LEU A 26 7.66 -39.65 3.14
C LEU A 26 8.04 -38.63 4.22
N GLN A 27 9.32 -38.26 4.29
CA GLN A 27 9.81 -37.24 5.21
C GLN A 27 9.16 -35.88 4.94
N ARG A 28 9.08 -35.47 3.66
CA ARG A 28 8.43 -34.22 3.27
C ARG A 28 6.95 -34.19 3.64
N ASN A 29 6.25 -35.32 3.51
CA ASN A 29 4.85 -35.44 3.90
C ASN A 29 4.68 -35.38 5.42
N GLN A 30 5.58 -36.00 6.20
CA GLN A 30 5.58 -35.87 7.65
C GLN A 30 5.88 -34.44 8.11
N ASP A 31 6.81 -33.74 7.46
CA ASP A 31 7.12 -32.35 7.78
C ASP A 31 5.94 -31.42 7.42
N LEU A 32 5.22 -31.71 6.32
CA LEU A 32 3.98 -31.03 5.96
C LEU A 32 2.86 -31.33 6.95
N GLU A 33 2.68 -32.59 7.36
CA GLU A 33 1.73 -32.97 8.40
C GLU A 33 2.10 -32.38 9.75
N ALA A 34 3.38 -32.21 10.09
CA ALA A 34 3.81 -31.51 11.30
C ALA A 34 3.53 -30.01 11.20
N GLN A 35 3.76 -29.38 10.04
CA GLN A 35 3.39 -27.99 9.79
C GLN A 35 1.87 -27.76 9.88
N LEU A 36 1.06 -28.68 9.35
CA LEU A 36 -0.40 -28.62 9.42
C LEU A 36 -0.96 -29.08 10.78
N GLY A 37 -0.26 -30.00 11.45
CA GLY A 37 -0.60 -30.64 12.73
C GLY A 37 -0.24 -29.80 13.94
N THR A 38 0.67 -28.83 13.81
CA THR A 38 0.86 -27.79 14.84
C THR A 38 -0.33 -26.82 14.95
N GLY A 39 -1.31 -26.92 14.03
CA GLY A 39 -2.55 -26.15 14.04
C GLY A 39 -3.76 -26.83 14.70
N TYR A 40 -3.74 -28.14 14.94
CA TYR A 40 -4.86 -28.86 15.54
C TYR A 40 -4.56 -29.23 16.99
N LYS A 41 -4.53 -28.20 17.84
CA LYS A 41 -4.90 -28.44 19.24
C LYS A 41 -6.38 -28.84 19.20
N GLU A 42 -6.70 -30.08 19.54
CA GLU A 42 -8.03 -30.46 20.02
C GLU A 42 -8.38 -29.50 21.17
N ARG A 43 -9.03 -28.40 20.83
CA ARG A 43 -9.62 -27.52 21.82
C ARG A 43 -10.84 -28.28 22.30
N LYS A 44 -10.76 -28.83 23.52
CA LYS A 44 -11.98 -29.15 24.27
C LYS A 44 -12.90 -27.94 24.15
N PRO A 45 -14.16 -28.09 23.70
CA PRO A 45 -15.07 -26.95 23.67
C PRO A 45 -15.12 -26.39 25.08
N PRO A 46 -14.90 -25.08 25.27
CA PRO A 46 -15.05 -24.50 26.59
C PRO A 46 -16.48 -24.79 27.05
N SER A 47 -16.63 -25.44 28.19
CA SER A 47 -17.91 -25.72 28.85
C SER A 47 -18.55 -24.46 29.44
N HIS A 48 -18.42 -23.34 28.71
CA HIS A 48 -19.02 -22.07 29.02
C HIS A 48 -19.87 -21.71 27.81
N GLU A 49 -21.18 -21.88 27.95
CA GLU A 49 -22.14 -21.22 27.07
C GLU A 49 -21.83 -19.73 27.10
N ARG A 50 -21.06 -19.28 26.12
CA ARG A 50 -20.87 -17.85 25.90
C ARG A 50 -22.24 -17.36 25.42
N PRO A 51 -22.86 -16.38 26.08
CA PRO A 51 -24.09 -15.79 25.57
C PRO A 51 -23.84 -15.39 24.12
N TYR A 52 -24.76 -15.76 23.22
CA TYR A 52 -24.69 -15.29 21.83
C TYR A 52 -24.52 -13.77 21.87
N PRO A 53 -23.47 -13.23 21.22
CA PRO A 53 -23.31 -11.79 21.14
C PRO A 53 -24.60 -11.19 20.61
N SER A 54 -25.09 -10.16 21.29
CA SER A 54 -26.26 -9.45 20.76
C SER A 54 -25.89 -8.87 19.39
N ARG A 55 -26.88 -8.70 18.51
CA ARG A 55 -26.70 -8.05 17.19
C ARG A 55 -26.04 -6.66 17.27
N GLN A 56 -26.03 -6.05 18.45
CA GLN A 56 -25.37 -4.78 18.72
C GLN A 56 -23.86 -4.95 19.00
N GLU A 57 -23.45 -6.02 19.66
CA GLU A 57 -22.03 -6.36 19.84
C GLU A 57 -21.38 -6.80 18.54
N ASP A 58 -22.10 -7.54 17.69
CA ASP A 58 -21.64 -7.90 16.35
C ASP A 58 -21.35 -6.64 15.51
N ARG A 59 -22.26 -5.66 15.55
CA ARG A 59 -22.04 -4.36 14.90
C ARG A 59 -20.81 -3.64 15.43
N ARG A 60 -20.65 -3.56 16.76
CA ARG A 60 -19.47 -2.94 17.39
C ARG A 60 -18.16 -3.67 17.08
N GLN A 61 -18.20 -4.99 16.86
CA GLN A 61 -17.03 -5.76 16.43
C GLN A 61 -16.70 -5.49 14.96
N GLU A 62 -17.70 -5.43 14.08
CA GLU A 62 -17.49 -5.12 12.67
C GLU A 62 -16.99 -3.68 12.46
N ASP A 63 -17.50 -2.72 13.23
CA ASP A 63 -17.02 -1.33 13.22
C ASP A 63 -15.53 -1.25 13.59
N ARG A 64 -15.11 -2.01 14.62
CA ARG A 64 -13.69 -2.11 15.00
C ARG A 64 -12.84 -2.73 13.89
N ARG A 65 -13.30 -3.81 13.28
CA ARG A 65 -12.60 -4.46 12.14
C ARG A 65 -12.52 -3.55 10.92
N GLN A 66 -13.53 -2.71 10.68
CA GLN A 66 -13.48 -1.69 9.62
C GLN A 66 -12.46 -0.60 9.92
N GLU A 67 -12.37 -0.13 11.17
CA GLU A 67 -11.36 0.87 11.53
C GLU A 67 -9.94 0.32 11.45
N ASP A 68 -9.72 -0.95 11.84
CA ASP A 68 -8.42 -1.61 11.67
C ASP A 68 -8.02 -1.71 10.20
N ARG A 69 -8.94 -2.10 9.31
CA ARG A 69 -8.72 -2.09 7.85
C ARG A 69 -8.38 -0.69 7.33
N ARG A 70 -9.10 0.35 7.78
CA ARG A 70 -8.78 1.74 7.43
C ARG A 70 -7.41 2.18 7.94
N GLN A 71 -7.01 1.74 9.13
CA GLN A 71 -5.68 2.04 9.67
C GLN A 71 -4.59 1.30 8.90
N GLU A 72 -4.84 0.07 8.49
CA GLU A 72 -3.94 -0.70 7.63
C GLU A 72 -3.80 -0.03 6.26
N ASP A 73 -4.89 0.41 5.64
CA ASP A 73 -4.87 1.20 4.40
C ASP A 73 -4.10 2.52 4.56
N ARG A 74 -4.24 3.20 5.71
CA ARG A 74 -3.45 4.40 6.04
C ARG A 74 -1.96 4.10 6.21
N ARG A 75 -1.60 2.94 6.75
CA ARG A 75 -0.21 2.50 6.97
C ARG A 75 0.44 1.96 5.69
N SER A 76 -0.34 1.30 4.83
CA SER A 76 0.08 0.72 3.56
C SER A 76 0.01 1.71 2.39
N SER A 77 -0.63 2.86 2.58
CA SER A 77 -0.56 3.96 1.61
C SER A 77 0.87 4.53 1.59
N PRO A 78 1.57 4.54 0.44
CA PRO A 78 2.82 5.27 0.30
C PRO A 78 2.58 6.73 0.70
N PRO A 79 3.51 7.38 1.42
CA PRO A 79 3.37 8.80 1.69
C PRO A 79 3.21 9.51 0.34
N LYS A 80 2.05 10.11 0.09
CA LYS A 80 1.88 11.04 -1.03
C LYS A 80 2.88 12.16 -0.79
N ASN A 81 4.00 12.09 -1.51
CA ASN A 81 5.07 13.09 -1.62
C ASN A 81 4.81 14.34 -0.77
N LYS A 82 5.13 14.29 0.52
CA LYS A 82 5.46 15.51 1.25
C LYS A 82 6.78 15.94 0.67
N THR A 83 6.71 16.90 -0.25
CA THR A 83 7.85 17.62 -0.81
C THR A 83 8.82 17.88 0.33
N GLY A 84 9.99 17.22 0.31
CA GLY A 84 11.08 17.58 1.21
C GLY A 84 11.45 19.05 1.03
N PRO A 85 12.28 19.63 1.91
CA PRO A 85 12.77 20.98 1.70
C PRO A 85 13.55 21.01 0.39
N LYS A 86 12.89 21.43 -0.70
CA LYS A 86 13.53 21.77 -1.95
C LYS A 86 14.42 22.95 -1.62
N TYR A 87 15.69 22.90 -1.99
CA TYR A 87 16.52 24.09 -2.03
C TYR A 87 15.94 25.01 -3.10
N ILE A 88 14.98 25.85 -2.70
CA ILE A 88 14.32 26.83 -3.55
C ILE A 88 15.39 27.87 -3.90
N LYS A 89 15.77 27.96 -5.18
CA LYS A 89 16.67 29.03 -5.62
C LYS A 89 15.96 30.35 -5.36
N LYS A 90 16.68 31.43 -5.02
CA LYS A 90 16.04 32.72 -4.64
C LYS A 90 15.00 33.22 -5.66
N GLN A 91 15.20 32.94 -6.96
CA GLN A 91 14.24 33.22 -8.03
C GLN A 91 12.94 32.40 -7.92
N ASP A 92 13.03 31.11 -7.58
CA ASP A 92 11.86 30.25 -7.38
C ASP A 92 11.01 30.74 -6.19
N HIS A 93 11.65 31.30 -5.16
CA HIS A 93 10.94 31.83 -4.00
C HIS A 93 10.10 33.08 -4.34
N GLN A 94 10.65 33.98 -5.17
CA GLN A 94 9.91 35.16 -5.64
C GLN A 94 8.72 34.75 -6.52
N LEU A 95 8.91 33.81 -7.43
CA LEU A 95 7.82 33.29 -8.26
C LEU A 95 6.74 32.60 -7.41
N ASP A 96 7.12 31.83 -6.40
CA ASP A 96 6.16 31.20 -5.48
C ASP A 96 5.38 32.22 -4.64
N GLN A 97 6.01 33.34 -4.26
CA GLN A 97 5.32 34.45 -3.59
C GLN A 97 4.28 35.08 -4.51
N ILE A 98 4.63 35.38 -5.77
CA ILE A 98 3.71 35.94 -6.77
C ILE A 98 2.56 34.97 -7.03
N LYS A 99 2.82 33.66 -7.17
CA LYS A 99 1.79 32.62 -7.30
C LYS A 99 0.84 32.59 -6.11
N ASN A 100 1.37 32.67 -4.89
CA ASN A 100 0.56 32.70 -3.68
C ASN A 100 -0.30 33.97 -3.61
N LYS A 101 0.25 35.14 -3.97
CA LYS A 101 -0.52 36.40 -4.08
C LYS A 101 -1.65 36.27 -5.11
N LEU A 102 -1.37 35.79 -6.32
CA LEU A 102 -2.38 35.55 -7.36
C LEU A 102 -3.50 34.62 -6.89
N ARG A 103 -3.14 33.53 -6.20
CA ARG A 103 -4.11 32.57 -5.65
C ARG A 103 -5.00 33.21 -4.57
N LEU A 104 -4.42 33.99 -3.66
CA LEU A 104 -5.16 34.69 -2.62
C LEU A 104 -6.09 35.75 -3.21
N ALA A 105 -5.60 36.57 -4.16
CA ALA A 105 -6.40 37.57 -4.84
C ALA A 105 -7.58 36.94 -5.61
N CYS A 106 -7.35 35.83 -6.31
CA CYS A 106 -8.42 35.06 -6.97
C CYS A 106 -9.46 34.49 -5.98
N SER A 107 -9.01 34.06 -4.80
CA SER A 107 -9.88 33.46 -3.77
C SER A 107 -10.73 34.51 -3.06
N ASN A 108 -10.13 35.66 -2.78
CA ASN A 108 -10.80 36.79 -2.12
C ASN A 108 -11.66 37.62 -3.10
N ASN A 109 -11.61 37.31 -4.40
CA ASN A 109 -12.26 38.08 -5.47
C ASN A 109 -11.90 39.58 -5.42
N ASP A 110 -10.71 39.90 -4.93
CA ASP A 110 -10.25 41.28 -4.81
C ASP A 110 -9.65 41.74 -6.13
N LYS A 111 -10.37 42.64 -6.80
CA LYS A 111 -9.99 43.16 -8.11
C LYS A 111 -8.69 43.96 -8.08
N ALA A 112 -8.44 44.73 -7.03
CA ALA A 112 -7.26 45.59 -6.94
C ALA A 112 -5.99 44.76 -6.73
N LEU A 113 -6.03 43.84 -5.78
CA LEU A 113 -4.91 42.92 -5.52
C LEU A 113 -4.65 41.98 -6.69
N LEU A 114 -5.70 41.60 -7.44
CA LEU A 114 -5.54 40.74 -8.61
C LEU A 114 -4.81 41.45 -9.75
N ILE A 115 -5.07 42.75 -9.97
CA ILE A 115 -4.36 43.56 -10.97
C ILE A 115 -2.88 43.69 -10.58
N GLU A 116 -2.58 44.04 -9.33
CA GLU A 116 -1.21 44.17 -8.83
C GLU A 116 -0.43 42.86 -8.98
N ALA A 117 -1.03 41.73 -8.57
CA ALA A 117 -0.40 40.43 -8.69
C ALA A 117 -0.22 39.96 -10.15
N ILE A 118 -1.10 40.38 -11.07
CA ILE A 118 -0.94 40.13 -12.51
C ILE A 118 0.25 40.91 -13.06
N ASN A 119 0.38 42.20 -12.71
CA ASN A 119 1.51 43.02 -13.15
C ASN A 119 2.85 42.48 -12.63
N GLU A 120 2.92 42.12 -11.33
CA GLU A 120 4.12 41.48 -10.75
C GLU A 120 4.48 40.18 -11.48
N ALA A 121 3.49 39.39 -11.88
CA ALA A 121 3.71 38.14 -12.60
C ALA A 121 4.19 38.37 -14.04
N GLU A 122 3.70 39.40 -14.73
CA GLU A 122 4.16 39.78 -16.07
C GLU A 122 5.60 40.29 -16.05
N GLU A 123 5.96 41.14 -15.08
CA GLU A 123 7.34 41.61 -14.88
C GLU A 123 8.30 40.46 -14.57
N ALA A 124 7.84 39.46 -13.84
CA ALA A 124 8.59 38.24 -13.55
C ALA A 124 8.65 37.24 -14.74
N GLY A 125 7.99 37.54 -15.87
CA GLY A 125 7.96 36.69 -17.06
C GLY A 125 7.18 35.38 -16.86
N MET A 126 6.17 35.37 -15.99
CA MET A 126 5.34 34.20 -15.75
C MET A 126 4.32 33.99 -16.88
N ASN A 127 4.25 32.77 -17.42
CA ASN A 127 3.28 32.45 -18.47
C ASN A 127 1.91 32.00 -17.91
N ASP A 128 1.83 31.66 -16.62
CA ASP A 128 0.63 31.08 -15.99
C ASP A 128 -0.42 32.13 -15.52
N ILE A 129 -0.56 33.25 -16.24
CA ILE A 129 -1.38 34.41 -15.79
C ILE A 129 -2.78 34.41 -16.44
N ASP A 130 -3.01 33.63 -17.48
CA ASP A 130 -4.27 33.62 -18.24
C ASP A 130 -5.51 33.31 -17.41
N HIS A 131 -5.36 32.46 -16.38
CA HIS A 131 -6.44 32.18 -15.44
C HIS A 131 -6.81 33.41 -14.62
N ALA A 132 -5.81 34.14 -14.11
CA ALA A 132 -6.00 35.36 -13.33
C ALA A 132 -6.63 36.48 -14.18
N LYS A 133 -6.19 36.67 -15.43
CA LYS A 133 -6.78 37.63 -16.36
C LYS A 133 -8.25 37.32 -16.66
N ARG A 134 -8.59 36.05 -16.89
CA ARG A 134 -9.99 35.62 -17.07
C ARG A 134 -10.82 35.87 -15.82
N LYS A 135 -10.28 35.58 -14.64
CA LYS A 135 -10.94 35.83 -13.36
C LYS A 135 -11.17 37.33 -13.14
N LEU A 136 -10.19 38.18 -13.45
CA LEU A 136 -10.30 39.64 -13.39
C LEU A 136 -11.44 40.15 -14.27
N ASN A 137 -11.55 39.64 -15.51
CA ASN A 137 -12.62 40.02 -16.43
C ASN A 137 -14.01 39.53 -15.98
N SER A 138 -14.05 38.45 -15.19
CA SER A 138 -15.28 37.94 -14.58
C SER A 138 -15.70 38.72 -13.33
N LEU A 139 -14.75 39.40 -12.68
CA LEU A 139 -15.01 40.27 -11.52
C LEU A 139 -15.44 41.64 -12.06
N ARG A 140 -16.74 41.75 -12.37
CA ARG A 140 -17.36 43.03 -12.73
C ARG A 140 -17.34 43.98 -11.55
#